data_AF-A0A965AS48-F1
#
_entry.id   AF-A0A965AS48-F1
#
_cell.length_a   1.000
_cell.length_b   1.000
_cell.length_c   1.000
_cell.angle_alpha   90.00
_cell.angle_beta   90.00
_cell.angle_gamma   90.00
#
_symmetry.space_group_name_H-M   'P 1'
#
loop_
_entity.id
_entity.type
_entity.pdbx_description
1 polymer ?
#
loop_
_entity_poly.entity_id
_entity_poly.type
_entity_poly.pdbx_seq_one_letter_code
_entity_poly.pdbx_strand_id
1 'polypeptide(L)'
;MHIERLEIETFGGLVQVTIADLGRGVQVLHGTNEVGKTSLLEFVRAIFFGFEGLFRRGVLDPQVPCSGRLVVAIGRGPRGDREQHRFSIERRHEGPGIATLTQASYEDGIVGLGGDEGDLVTIERLDAGEDDNQRIYLQDLVGDIDETTFTNVMAFGLDELHELRTLEPEGCGSRLYELANGLDRSRVAGTLRHIEEAISRLETGDAQGESPRDVLSRQRRDLLAALEADQTASTVGDLFIEQSRLEREAESLTQAVTRSRRAEAIAREAIPAAERHAAWRNLEDELDSLKKVALVHPDYDGQFFNDIAL
;
A
#
# COMPACT_ATOMS: atom_id res chain seq x y z
N MET A 1 -26.56 -32.32 -2.63
CA MET A 1 -27.07 -31.47 -3.72
C MET A 1 -26.57 -32.04 -5.03
N HIS A 2 -27.40 -32.14 -6.06
CA HIS A 2 -26.97 -32.35 -7.45
C HIS A 2 -27.70 -31.37 -8.37
N ILE A 3 -27.05 -30.94 -9.45
CA ILE A 3 -27.62 -30.02 -10.44
C ILE A 3 -28.40 -30.86 -11.46
N GLU A 4 -29.67 -30.53 -11.70
CA GLU A 4 -30.56 -31.21 -12.66
C GLU A 4 -30.69 -30.44 -13.97
N ARG A 5 -30.57 -29.11 -13.91
CA ARG A 5 -30.71 -28.24 -15.08
C ARG A 5 -29.94 -26.95 -14.88
N LEU A 6 -29.44 -26.43 -15.98
CA LEU A 6 -28.69 -25.19 -16.05
C LEU A 6 -29.22 -24.34 -17.22
N GLU A 7 -29.57 -23.10 -16.93
CA GLU A 7 -30.09 -22.13 -17.90
C GLU A 7 -29.24 -20.86 -17.84
N ILE A 8 -28.64 -20.48 -18.95
CA ILE A 8 -27.86 -19.26 -19.10
C ILE A 8 -28.62 -18.38 -20.08
N GLU A 9 -29.03 -17.21 -19.62
CA GLU A 9 -29.58 -16.19 -20.51
C GLU A 9 -28.45 -15.41 -21.16
N THR A 10 -27.54 -14.86 -20.34
CA THR A 10 -26.30 -14.21 -20.75
C THR A 10 -25.20 -14.42 -19.72
N PHE A 11 -24.02 -14.86 -20.15
CA PHE A 11 -22.83 -14.99 -19.30
C PHE A 11 -21.55 -14.99 -20.15
N GLY A 12 -20.85 -13.86 -20.18
CA GLY A 12 -19.70 -13.68 -21.06
C GLY A 12 -20.06 -13.95 -22.53
N GLY A 13 -19.41 -14.93 -23.15
CA GLY A 13 -19.74 -15.36 -24.52
C GLY A 13 -20.91 -16.34 -24.65
N LEU A 14 -21.46 -16.85 -23.54
CA LEU A 14 -22.59 -17.78 -23.54
C LEU A 14 -23.91 -17.01 -23.53
N VAL A 15 -24.75 -17.26 -24.52
CA VAL A 15 -26.06 -16.61 -24.67
C VAL A 15 -27.12 -17.66 -24.97
N GLN A 16 -28.22 -17.66 -24.22
CA GLN A 16 -29.36 -18.56 -24.39
C GLN A 16 -28.97 -20.05 -24.42
N VAL A 17 -28.12 -20.47 -23.47
CA VAL A 17 -27.66 -21.86 -23.34
C VAL A 17 -28.52 -22.58 -22.30
N THR A 18 -29.10 -23.71 -22.67
CA THR A 18 -29.84 -24.58 -21.73
C THR A 18 -29.27 -25.99 -21.78
N ILE A 19 -28.95 -26.51 -20.60
CA ILE A 19 -28.54 -27.90 -20.41
C ILE A 19 -29.54 -28.53 -19.44
N ALA A 20 -30.36 -29.43 -19.97
CA ALA A 20 -31.36 -30.17 -19.21
C ALA A 20 -30.90 -31.60 -18.92
N ASP A 21 -31.65 -32.28 -18.07
CA ASP A 21 -31.52 -33.71 -17.80
C ASP A 21 -30.15 -34.12 -17.22
N LEU A 22 -29.56 -33.24 -16.43
CA LEU A 22 -28.34 -33.55 -15.70
C LEU A 22 -28.66 -34.60 -14.62
N GLY A 23 -28.27 -35.84 -14.90
CA GLY A 23 -28.47 -36.97 -14.00
C GLY A 23 -27.52 -37.00 -12.81
N ARG A 24 -27.85 -37.85 -11.84
CA ARG A 24 -26.92 -38.21 -10.75
C ARG A 24 -25.78 -39.07 -11.30
N GLY A 25 -24.56 -38.84 -10.81
CA GLY A 25 -23.37 -39.59 -11.21
C GLY A 25 -22.43 -38.76 -12.07
N VAL A 26 -21.65 -39.42 -12.93
CA VAL A 26 -20.65 -38.77 -13.77
C VAL A 26 -21.27 -38.38 -15.11
N GLN A 27 -21.15 -37.10 -15.46
CA GLN A 27 -21.55 -36.57 -16.75
C GLN A 27 -20.36 -35.92 -17.44
N VAL A 28 -20.19 -36.22 -18.73
CA VAL A 28 -19.06 -35.73 -19.54
C VAL A 28 -19.58 -34.76 -20.59
N LEU A 29 -19.29 -33.48 -20.40
CA LEU A 29 -19.51 -32.46 -21.41
C LEU A 29 -18.28 -32.34 -22.31
N HIS A 30 -18.44 -32.60 -23.60
CA HIS A 30 -17.36 -32.54 -24.58
C HIS A 30 -17.68 -31.55 -25.70
N GLY A 31 -16.64 -31.12 -26.40
CA GLY A 31 -16.71 -30.06 -27.42
C GLY A 31 -15.30 -29.55 -27.75
N THR A 32 -15.18 -28.73 -28.78
CA THR A 32 -13.89 -28.15 -29.20
C THR A 32 -13.34 -27.16 -28.18
N ASN A 33 -12.09 -26.75 -28.35
CA ASN A 33 -11.56 -25.61 -27.62
C ASN A 33 -12.46 -24.38 -27.87
N GLU A 34 -12.57 -23.51 -26.86
CA GLU A 34 -13.35 -22.26 -26.93
C GLU A 34 -14.87 -22.42 -27.06
N VAL A 35 -15.39 -23.65 -27.02
CA VAL A 35 -16.85 -23.90 -27.01
C VAL A 35 -17.55 -23.43 -25.72
N GLY A 36 -16.77 -23.01 -24.71
CA GLY A 36 -17.29 -22.47 -23.45
C GLY A 36 -17.42 -23.47 -22.31
N LYS A 37 -16.71 -24.61 -22.32
CA LYS A 37 -16.71 -25.56 -21.18
C LYS A 37 -16.24 -24.93 -19.88
N THR A 38 -15.13 -24.19 -19.93
CA THR A 38 -14.60 -23.46 -18.77
C THR A 38 -15.58 -22.36 -18.34
N SER A 39 -16.22 -21.69 -19.30
CA SER A 39 -17.26 -20.69 -19.04
C SER A 39 -18.49 -21.28 -18.36
N LEU A 40 -18.90 -22.51 -18.71
CA LEU A 40 -19.98 -23.23 -18.01
C LEU A 40 -19.62 -23.53 -16.56
N LEU A 41 -18.36 -23.92 -16.29
CA LEU A 41 -17.90 -24.18 -14.93
C LEU A 41 -17.86 -22.90 -14.09
N GLU A 42 -17.33 -21.81 -14.64
CA GLU A 42 -17.34 -20.49 -13.99
C GLU A 42 -18.76 -19.98 -13.77
N PHE A 43 -19.70 -20.23 -14.68
CA PHE A 43 -21.11 -19.90 -14.49
C PHE A 43 -21.70 -20.62 -13.27
N VAL A 44 -21.46 -21.92 -13.11
CA VAL A 44 -21.93 -22.67 -11.93
C VAL A 44 -21.36 -22.08 -10.65
N ARG A 45 -20.06 -21.75 -10.62
CA ARG A 45 -19.41 -21.09 -9.47
C ARG A 45 -20.08 -19.75 -9.18
N ALA A 46 -20.35 -18.95 -10.21
CA ALA A 46 -20.92 -17.62 -10.09
C ALA A 46 -22.36 -17.62 -9.56
N ILE A 47 -23.20 -18.61 -9.91
CA ILE A 47 -24.55 -18.71 -9.33
C ILE A 47 -24.50 -18.88 -7.81
N PHE A 48 -23.52 -19.65 -7.30
CA PHE A 48 -23.37 -19.89 -5.87
C PHE A 48 -22.64 -18.76 -5.11
N PHE A 49 -21.58 -18.18 -5.68
CA PHE A 49 -20.71 -17.25 -4.93
C PHE A 49 -20.75 -15.82 -5.45
N GLY A 50 -21.30 -15.59 -6.64
CA GLY A 50 -21.46 -14.26 -7.24
C GLY A 50 -20.53 -14.00 -8.41
N PHE A 51 -20.79 -12.88 -9.09
CA PHE A 51 -20.06 -12.48 -10.29
C PHE A 51 -18.84 -11.59 -9.99
N GLU A 52 -18.73 -11.07 -8.76
CA GLU A 52 -17.70 -10.12 -8.36
C GLU A 52 -16.27 -10.61 -8.65
N GLY A 53 -15.96 -11.84 -8.26
CA GLY A 53 -14.64 -12.45 -8.50
C GLY A 53 -14.30 -12.56 -10.00
N LEU A 54 -15.31 -12.63 -10.87
CA LEU A 54 -15.13 -12.63 -12.32
C LEU A 54 -14.91 -11.23 -12.89
N PHE A 55 -15.57 -10.22 -12.32
CA PHE A 55 -15.35 -8.81 -12.66
C PHE A 55 -13.94 -8.35 -12.25
N ARG A 56 -13.53 -8.66 -11.01
CA ARG A 56 -12.17 -8.35 -10.50
C ARG A 56 -11.07 -8.93 -11.40
N ARG A 57 -11.21 -10.19 -11.79
CA ARG A 57 -10.27 -10.89 -12.68
C ARG A 57 -10.31 -10.42 -14.13
N GLY A 58 -11.28 -9.58 -14.51
CA GLY A 58 -11.48 -9.13 -15.89
C GLY A 58 -11.99 -10.23 -16.83
N VAL A 59 -12.58 -11.29 -16.28
CA VAL A 59 -13.17 -12.40 -17.06
C VAL A 59 -14.54 -11.98 -17.61
N LEU A 60 -15.29 -11.22 -16.82
CA LEU A 60 -16.57 -10.63 -17.20
C LEU A 60 -16.47 -9.10 -17.11
N ASP A 61 -17.28 -8.42 -17.92
CA ASP A 61 -17.45 -6.98 -17.86
C ASP A 61 -18.65 -6.65 -16.94
N PRO A 62 -18.46 -5.89 -15.84
CA PRO A 62 -19.56 -5.52 -14.95
C PRO A 62 -20.64 -4.64 -15.61
N GLN A 63 -20.35 -4.05 -16.77
CA GLN A 63 -21.32 -3.27 -17.56
C GLN A 63 -22.22 -4.15 -18.44
N VAL A 64 -21.93 -5.44 -18.57
CA VAL A 64 -22.70 -6.38 -19.37
C VAL A 64 -23.59 -7.22 -18.46
N PRO A 65 -24.91 -7.30 -18.73
CA PRO A 65 -25.82 -8.06 -17.90
C PRO A 65 -25.48 -9.56 -17.92
N CYS A 66 -25.45 -10.15 -16.74
CA CYS A 66 -25.17 -11.58 -16.55
C CYS A 66 -26.33 -12.21 -15.78
N SER A 67 -26.98 -13.22 -16.35
CA SER A 67 -28.10 -13.89 -15.70
C SER A 67 -28.20 -15.35 -16.08
N GLY A 68 -28.68 -16.12 -15.11
CA GLY A 68 -29.06 -17.50 -15.34
C GLY A 68 -29.57 -18.18 -14.08
N ARG A 69 -29.90 -19.45 -14.24
CA ARG A 69 -30.61 -20.26 -13.26
C ARG A 69 -30.04 -21.67 -13.19
N LEU A 70 -29.94 -22.19 -11.97
CA LEU A 70 -29.67 -23.59 -11.69
C LEU A 70 -30.91 -24.22 -11.04
N VAL A 71 -31.33 -25.36 -11.55
CA VAL A 71 -32.24 -26.25 -10.82
C VAL A 71 -31.41 -27.29 -10.11
N VAL A 72 -31.46 -27.26 -8.79
CA VAL A 72 -30.75 -28.20 -7.93
C VAL A 72 -31.73 -29.04 -7.16
N ALA A 73 -31.35 -30.28 -6.87
CA ALA A 73 -32.10 -31.12 -5.97
C ALA A 73 -31.28 -31.48 -4.73
N ILE A 74 -31.96 -31.44 -3.60
CA ILE A 74 -31.40 -31.66 -2.28
C ILE A 74 -32.24 -32.72 -1.58
N GLY A 75 -31.55 -33.73 -1.05
CA GLY A 75 -32.17 -34.89 -0.41
C GLY A 75 -31.16 -36.03 -0.35
N ARG A 76 -31.25 -36.89 0.66
CA ARG A 76 -30.44 -38.11 0.76
C ARG A 76 -31.23 -39.30 0.25
N GLY A 77 -30.66 -40.02 -0.71
CA GLY A 77 -30.98 -41.44 -0.86
C GLY A 77 -30.24 -42.14 -2.00
N PRO A 78 -29.45 -43.17 -1.67
CA PRO A 78 -29.36 -44.41 -2.43
C PRO A 78 -30.28 -45.53 -1.88
N ARG A 79 -30.89 -45.38 -0.68
CA ARG A 79 -31.64 -46.46 0.03
C ARG A 79 -32.74 -45.99 1.01
N GLY A 80 -33.72 -45.21 0.58
CA GLY A 80 -34.94 -44.99 1.37
C GLY A 80 -35.60 -43.65 1.12
N ASP A 81 -36.92 -43.67 0.92
CA ASP A 81 -37.79 -42.54 0.64
C ASP A 81 -37.62 -41.40 1.63
N ARG A 82 -36.75 -40.45 1.29
CA ARG A 82 -36.80 -39.09 1.80
C ARG A 82 -37.15 -38.19 0.64
N GLU A 83 -38.13 -37.32 0.88
CA GLU A 83 -38.58 -36.32 -0.10
C GLU A 83 -37.36 -35.57 -0.65
N GLN A 84 -37.16 -35.69 -1.96
CA GLN A 84 -36.20 -34.89 -2.69
C GLN A 84 -36.86 -33.53 -2.92
N HIS A 85 -36.21 -32.47 -2.49
CA HIS A 85 -36.69 -31.11 -2.71
C HIS A 85 -35.87 -30.49 -3.84
N ARG A 86 -36.56 -29.93 -4.82
CA ARG A 86 -35.99 -29.16 -5.91
C ARG A 86 -36.06 -27.67 -5.60
N PHE A 87 -34.97 -26.99 -5.90
CA PHE A 87 -34.80 -25.57 -5.75
C PHE A 87 -34.34 -24.97 -7.07
N SER A 88 -34.93 -23.84 -7.44
CA SER A 88 -34.44 -22.96 -8.49
C SER A 88 -33.60 -21.87 -7.82
N ILE A 89 -32.34 -21.76 -8.22
CA ILE A 89 -31.43 -20.69 -7.81
C ILE A 89 -31.20 -19.85 -9.05
N GLU A 90 -31.76 -18.66 -9.06
CA GLU A 90 -31.58 -17.68 -10.12
C GLU A 90 -30.70 -16.56 -9.59
N ARG A 91 -29.65 -16.21 -10.34
CA ARG A 91 -28.83 -15.05 -10.03
C ARG A 91 -28.79 -14.15 -11.25
N ARG A 92 -29.08 -12.88 -11.03
CA ARG A 92 -29.11 -11.84 -12.05
C ARG A 92 -28.25 -10.68 -11.60
N HIS A 93 -27.27 -10.34 -12.42
CA HIS A 93 -26.64 -9.04 -12.45
C HIS A 93 -27.25 -8.27 -13.62
N GLU A 94 -28.31 -7.50 -13.36
CA GLU A 94 -28.87 -6.60 -14.37
C GLU A 94 -27.98 -5.36 -14.57
N GLY A 95 -26.91 -5.24 -13.76
CA GLY A 95 -26.29 -3.98 -13.42
C GLY A 95 -27.32 -3.11 -12.68
N PRO A 96 -26.95 -2.33 -11.65
CA PRO A 96 -27.75 -1.15 -11.43
C PRO A 96 -27.53 -0.35 -12.72
N GLY A 97 -28.58 0.09 -13.42
CA GLY A 97 -28.34 0.93 -14.60
C GLY A 97 -27.35 2.06 -14.23
N ILE A 98 -26.64 2.67 -15.20
CA ILE A 98 -25.86 3.93 -15.04
C ILE A 98 -24.32 3.76 -15.09
N ALA A 99 -23.70 4.61 -15.91
CA ALA A 99 -22.28 4.71 -16.28
C ALA A 99 -21.29 5.05 -15.13
N THR A 100 -21.53 4.60 -13.91
CA THR A 100 -20.80 5.02 -12.70
C THR A 100 -19.94 3.93 -12.06
N LEU A 101 -20.11 2.65 -12.42
CA LEU A 101 -19.30 1.56 -11.88
C LEU A 101 -18.13 1.21 -12.81
N THR A 102 -16.93 1.17 -12.23
CA THR A 102 -15.69 0.70 -12.87
C THR A 102 -15.18 -0.55 -12.14
N GLN A 103 -14.21 -1.25 -12.72
CA GLN A 103 -13.55 -2.41 -12.09
C GLN A 103 -13.03 -2.09 -10.67
N ALA A 104 -12.64 -0.82 -10.40
CA ALA A 104 -12.20 -0.35 -9.10
C ALA A 104 -13.29 -0.38 -8.01
N SER A 105 -14.56 -0.40 -8.39
CA SER A 105 -15.71 -0.46 -7.45
C SER A 105 -15.81 -1.83 -6.76
N TYR A 106 -15.10 -2.84 -7.28
CA TYR A 106 -15.09 -4.21 -6.77
C TYR A 106 -13.74 -4.58 -6.13
N GLU A 107 -12.84 -3.62 -5.87
CA GLU A 107 -11.50 -3.89 -5.31
C GLU A 107 -11.47 -4.02 -3.77
N ASP A 108 -12.55 -3.70 -3.05
CA ASP A 108 -12.56 -3.60 -1.57
C ASP A 108 -12.50 -4.96 -0.83
N GLY A 109 -12.41 -6.07 -1.56
CA GLY A 109 -12.06 -7.38 -0.99
C GLY A 109 -13.10 -7.99 -0.04
N ILE A 110 -14.27 -7.37 0.12
CA ILE A 110 -15.39 -7.91 0.88
C ILE A 110 -16.20 -8.85 -0.03
N VAL A 111 -15.86 -10.14 0.01
CA VAL A 111 -16.63 -11.18 -0.68
C VAL A 111 -17.96 -11.38 0.04
N GLY A 112 -19.02 -10.79 -0.50
CA GLY A 112 -20.38 -10.92 0.02
C GLY A 112 -21.15 -12.05 -0.67
N LEU A 113 -21.76 -12.95 0.11
CA LEU A 113 -22.84 -13.83 -0.34
C LEU A 113 -24.08 -12.98 -0.69
N GLY A 114 -24.02 -12.24 -1.80
CA GLY A 114 -25.03 -11.27 -2.22
C GLY A 114 -24.90 -9.94 -1.47
N GLY A 115 -24.54 -8.87 -2.17
CA GLY A 115 -24.36 -7.56 -1.53
C GLY A 115 -23.79 -6.46 -2.42
N ASP A 116 -23.20 -6.78 -3.56
CA ASP A 116 -22.69 -5.73 -4.45
C ASP A 116 -23.82 -5.17 -5.32
N GLU A 117 -23.73 -3.88 -5.62
CA GLU A 117 -24.71 -3.16 -6.42
C GLU A 117 -25.08 -3.94 -7.70
N GLY A 118 -26.34 -4.37 -7.80
CA GLY A 118 -26.89 -4.99 -9.00
C GLY A 118 -26.96 -6.52 -9.03
N ASP A 119 -26.36 -7.24 -8.06
CA ASP A 119 -26.44 -8.71 -7.99
C ASP A 119 -27.64 -9.16 -7.15
N LEU A 120 -28.64 -9.75 -7.81
CA LEU A 120 -29.87 -10.25 -7.22
C LEU A 120 -29.87 -11.78 -7.25
N VAL A 121 -30.09 -12.40 -6.09
CA VAL A 121 -30.29 -13.86 -5.96
C VAL A 121 -31.72 -14.15 -5.56
N THR A 122 -32.40 -14.95 -6.36
CA THR A 122 -33.76 -15.44 -6.09
C THR A 122 -33.71 -16.96 -5.94
N ILE A 123 -34.28 -17.46 -4.84
CA ILE A 123 -34.33 -18.90 -4.57
C ILE A 123 -35.78 -19.31 -4.35
N GLU A 124 -36.23 -20.27 -5.13
CA GLU A 124 -37.59 -20.78 -5.09
C GLU A 124 -37.60 -22.29 -4.95
N ARG A 125 -38.43 -22.82 -4.04
CA ARG A 125 -38.67 -24.26 -3.93
C ARG A 125 -39.71 -24.66 -4.97
N LEU A 126 -39.35 -25.58 -5.87
CA LEU A 126 -40.21 -25.98 -6.99
C LEU A 126 -41.27 -27.03 -6.61
N ASP A 127 -41.07 -27.73 -5.50
CA ASP A 127 -41.99 -28.78 -5.04
C ASP A 127 -42.88 -28.32 -3.86
N ALA A 128 -42.93 -27.02 -3.57
CA ALA A 128 -43.76 -26.43 -2.53
C ALA A 128 -45.19 -26.14 -3.04
N GLY A 129 -46.19 -26.27 -2.16
CA GLY A 129 -47.53 -25.75 -2.41
C GLY A 129 -47.56 -24.22 -2.26
N GLU A 130 -48.58 -23.54 -2.82
CA GLU A 130 -48.72 -22.07 -2.87
C GLU A 130 -48.61 -21.34 -1.51
N ASP A 131 -48.69 -22.06 -0.38
CA ASP A 131 -48.66 -21.51 0.99
C ASP A 131 -47.28 -21.59 1.71
N ASP A 132 -46.25 -22.19 1.11
CA ASP A 132 -44.94 -22.37 1.75
C ASP A 132 -44.02 -21.15 1.53
N ASN A 133 -44.36 -20.01 2.12
CA ASN A 133 -43.61 -18.74 1.96
C ASN A 133 -42.37 -18.66 2.88
N GLN A 134 -41.62 -19.75 2.99
CA GLN A 134 -40.39 -19.80 3.77
C GLN A 134 -39.25 -19.16 2.97
N ARG A 135 -38.62 -18.12 3.54
CA ARG A 135 -37.40 -17.54 2.96
C ARG A 135 -36.28 -18.57 3.05
N ILE A 136 -35.75 -18.97 1.89
CA ILE A 136 -34.63 -19.90 1.77
C ILE A 136 -33.39 -19.08 1.46
N TYR A 137 -32.31 -19.29 2.21
CA TYR A 137 -31.03 -18.68 1.93
C TYR A 137 -30.15 -19.64 1.15
N LEU A 138 -29.24 -19.09 0.34
CA LEU A 138 -28.28 -19.89 -0.43
C LEU A 138 -27.40 -20.76 0.48
N GLN A 139 -27.11 -20.24 1.67
CA GLN A 139 -26.37 -20.90 2.75
C GLN A 139 -27.06 -22.19 3.21
N ASP A 140 -28.40 -22.22 3.19
CA ASP A 140 -29.16 -23.42 3.54
C ASP A 140 -29.02 -24.54 2.49
N LEU A 141 -28.68 -24.18 1.24
CA LEU A 141 -28.50 -25.11 0.13
C LEU A 141 -27.05 -25.59 -0.02
N VAL A 142 -26.09 -24.67 0.12
CA VAL A 142 -24.65 -24.93 -0.06
C VAL A 142 -23.99 -25.42 1.25
N GLY A 143 -24.54 -25.05 2.41
CA GLY A 143 -23.95 -25.30 3.73
C GLY A 143 -22.79 -24.34 4.03
N ASP A 144 -21.93 -24.72 4.98
CA ASP A 144 -20.77 -23.93 5.43
C ASP A 144 -19.57 -23.97 4.46
N ILE A 145 -19.81 -24.20 3.16
CA ILE A 145 -18.75 -24.29 2.14
C ILE A 145 -18.48 -22.89 1.60
N ASP A 146 -17.23 -22.42 1.75
CA ASP A 146 -16.77 -21.16 1.18
C ASP A 146 -16.45 -21.28 -0.33
N GLU A 147 -16.31 -20.13 -1.01
CA GLU A 147 -16.03 -20.07 -2.46
C GLU A 147 -14.76 -20.84 -2.82
N THR A 148 -13.72 -20.71 -2.00
CA THR A 148 -12.42 -21.35 -2.23
C THR A 148 -12.55 -22.86 -2.20
N THR A 149 -13.22 -23.41 -1.17
CA THR A 149 -13.44 -24.85 -1.04
C THR A 149 -14.33 -25.36 -2.17
N PHE A 150 -15.39 -24.65 -2.53
CA PHE A 150 -16.26 -25.08 -3.63
C PHE A 150 -15.53 -25.10 -4.98
N THR A 151 -14.79 -24.03 -5.30
CA THR A 151 -14.04 -23.88 -6.55
C THR A 151 -13.00 -25.00 -6.70
N ASN A 152 -12.30 -25.33 -5.61
CA ASN A 152 -11.16 -26.24 -5.66
C ASN A 152 -11.53 -27.71 -5.43
N VAL A 153 -12.67 -28.00 -4.78
CA VAL A 153 -13.06 -29.38 -4.40
C VAL A 153 -14.33 -29.85 -5.11
N MET A 154 -15.27 -28.95 -5.42
CA MET A 154 -16.60 -29.34 -5.92
C MET A 154 -16.81 -28.98 -7.39
N ALA A 155 -16.18 -27.92 -7.87
CA ALA A 155 -16.36 -27.40 -9.21
C ALA A 155 -15.02 -27.29 -9.93
N PHE A 156 -14.32 -28.41 -10.15
CA PHE A 156 -13.03 -28.44 -10.85
C PHE A 156 -13.12 -29.13 -12.23
N GLY A 157 -12.29 -28.70 -13.17
CA GLY A 157 -12.24 -29.20 -14.54
C GLY A 157 -11.49 -30.52 -14.71
N LEU A 158 -11.61 -31.12 -15.91
CA LEU A 158 -10.87 -32.35 -16.26
C LEU A 158 -9.36 -32.14 -16.33
N ASP A 159 -8.93 -30.94 -16.76
CA ASP A 159 -7.52 -30.56 -16.77
C ASP A 159 -6.98 -30.45 -15.32
N GLU A 160 -7.78 -29.88 -14.41
CA GLU A 160 -7.48 -29.80 -12.97
C GLU A 160 -7.49 -31.21 -12.31
N LEU A 161 -8.37 -32.11 -12.78
CA LEU A 161 -8.42 -33.52 -12.34
C LEU A 161 -7.21 -34.33 -12.85
N HIS A 162 -6.70 -34.02 -14.04
CA HIS A 162 -5.49 -34.67 -14.57
C HIS A 162 -4.26 -34.37 -13.72
N GLU A 163 -4.17 -33.17 -13.15
CA GLU A 163 -3.11 -32.81 -12.18
C GLU A 163 -3.21 -33.63 -10.89
N LEU A 164 -4.42 -33.98 -10.44
CA LEU A 164 -4.67 -34.84 -9.29
C LEU A 164 -4.33 -36.32 -9.52
N ARG A 165 -4.31 -36.79 -10.79
CA ARG A 165 -4.14 -38.21 -11.15
C ARG A 165 -2.70 -38.73 -11.01
N THR A 166 -1.74 -37.88 -10.62
CA THR A 166 -0.34 -38.27 -10.47
C THR A 166 0.03 -38.84 -9.09
N LEU A 167 -0.93 -39.05 -8.16
CA LEU A 167 -0.60 -39.31 -6.76
C LEU A 167 -1.22 -40.60 -6.16
N GLU A 168 -0.38 -41.25 -5.35
CA GLU A 168 -0.64 -42.42 -4.50
C GLU A 168 -1.76 -42.17 -3.45
N PRO A 169 -2.48 -43.24 -3.03
CA PRO A 169 -3.69 -43.14 -2.23
C PRO A 169 -3.54 -42.51 -0.83
N GLU A 170 -2.35 -42.41 -0.25
CA GLU A 170 -2.15 -41.76 1.06
C GLU A 170 -2.10 -40.20 1.00
N GLY A 171 -2.05 -39.58 -0.18
CA GLY A 171 -1.81 -38.13 -0.33
C GLY A 171 -3.04 -37.23 -0.58
N CYS A 172 -4.20 -37.81 -0.90
CA CYS A 172 -5.36 -37.02 -1.35
C CYS A 172 -5.88 -36.02 -0.31
N GLY A 173 -5.85 -36.38 0.99
CA GLY A 173 -6.31 -35.50 2.07
C GLY A 173 -5.46 -34.24 2.22
N SER A 174 -4.14 -34.39 2.20
CA SER A 174 -3.20 -33.25 2.25
C SER A 174 -3.34 -32.36 1.02
N ARG A 175 -3.62 -32.95 -0.15
CA ARG A 175 -3.77 -32.22 -1.41
C ARG A 175 -5.06 -31.41 -1.47
N LEU A 176 -6.17 -31.96 -0.97
CA LEU A 176 -7.41 -31.20 -0.79
C LEU A 176 -7.22 -30.05 0.20
N TYR A 177 -6.39 -30.24 1.23
CA TYR A 177 -6.04 -29.18 2.17
C TYR A 177 -5.17 -28.09 1.53
N GLU A 178 -4.18 -28.45 0.71
CA GLU A 178 -3.38 -27.49 -0.07
C GLU A 178 -4.24 -26.69 -1.06
N LEU A 179 -5.14 -27.38 -1.77
CA LEU A 179 -6.07 -26.78 -2.71
C LEU A 179 -7.08 -25.88 -1.99
N ALA A 180 -7.65 -26.28 -0.86
CA ALA A 180 -8.53 -25.43 -0.05
C ALA A 180 -7.81 -24.17 0.47
N ASN A 181 -6.49 -24.25 0.71
CA ASN A 181 -5.65 -23.10 1.07
C ASN A 181 -5.12 -22.32 -0.15
N GLY A 182 -5.53 -22.66 -1.39
CA GLY A 182 -5.14 -21.95 -2.61
C GLY A 182 -3.73 -22.22 -3.14
N LEU A 183 -3.02 -23.21 -2.58
CA LEU A 183 -1.64 -23.56 -2.93
C LEU A 183 -1.57 -24.63 -4.01
N ASP A 184 -2.01 -24.28 -5.22
CA ASP A 184 -1.92 -25.20 -6.35
C ASP A 184 -0.50 -25.26 -6.94
N ARG A 185 0.07 -26.47 -7.02
CA ARG A 185 1.41 -26.72 -7.58
C ARG A 185 1.51 -26.36 -9.05
N SER A 186 0.42 -26.45 -9.83
CA SER A 186 0.43 -26.05 -11.23
C SER A 186 0.42 -24.53 -11.39
N ARG A 187 -0.29 -23.80 -10.53
CA ARG A 187 -0.20 -22.33 -10.45
C ARG A 187 1.18 -21.89 -10.01
N VAL A 188 1.76 -22.53 -9.00
CA VAL A 188 3.15 -22.26 -8.57
C VAL A 188 4.14 -22.56 -9.71
N ALA A 189 4.02 -23.71 -10.37
CA ALA A 189 4.85 -24.05 -11.53
C ALA A 189 4.64 -23.10 -12.72
N GLY A 190 3.41 -22.62 -12.93
CA GLY A 190 3.08 -21.62 -13.95
C GLY A 190 3.69 -20.26 -13.63
N THR A 191 3.62 -19.81 -12.37
CA THR A 191 4.29 -18.57 -11.93
C THR A 191 5.80 -18.67 -12.04
N LEU A 192 6.41 -19.81 -11.67
CA LEU A 192 7.83 -20.05 -11.86
C LEU A 192 8.21 -20.01 -13.34
N ARG A 193 7.42 -20.64 -14.22
CA ARG A 193 7.64 -20.61 -15.67
C ARG A 193 7.52 -19.20 -16.25
N HIS A 194 6.52 -18.42 -15.81
CA HIS A 194 6.40 -17.01 -16.22
C HIS A 194 7.57 -16.16 -15.76
N ILE A 195 8.10 -16.40 -14.55
CA ILE A 195 9.30 -15.74 -14.05
C ILE A 195 10.52 -16.13 -14.89
N GLU A 196 10.69 -17.43 -15.20
CA GLU A 196 11.77 -17.93 -16.06
C GLU A 196 11.68 -17.34 -17.48
N GLU A 197 10.49 -17.26 -18.06
CA GLU A 197 10.27 -16.62 -19.36
C GLU A 197 10.57 -15.12 -19.33
N ALA A 198 10.16 -14.42 -18.27
CA ALA A 198 10.46 -12.99 -18.11
C ALA A 198 11.96 -12.74 -17.97
N ILE A 199 12.66 -13.56 -17.19
CA ILE A 199 14.13 -13.53 -17.06
C ILE A 199 14.76 -13.82 -18.42
N SER A 200 14.32 -14.87 -19.12
CA SER A 200 14.83 -15.23 -20.44
C SER A 200 14.63 -14.07 -21.43
N ARG A 201 13.47 -13.41 -21.46
CA ARG A 201 13.25 -12.22 -22.32
C ARG A 201 14.21 -11.08 -22.02
N LEU A 202 14.62 -10.89 -20.77
CA LEU A 202 15.59 -9.86 -20.39
C LEU A 202 17.03 -10.23 -20.75
N GLU A 203 17.35 -11.53 -20.79
CA GLU A 203 18.69 -12.07 -21.05
C GLU A 203 18.93 -12.46 -22.52
N THR A 204 17.86 -12.69 -23.30
CA THR A 204 18.00 -13.11 -24.70
C THR A 204 18.42 -11.92 -25.56
N GLY A 205 19.58 -12.03 -26.20
CA GLY A 205 20.11 -11.02 -27.12
C GLY A 205 19.34 -10.94 -28.43
N ASP A 206 19.38 -9.77 -29.07
CA ASP A 206 18.89 -9.59 -30.44
C ASP A 206 19.84 -10.23 -31.49
N ALA A 207 19.60 -9.99 -32.79
CA ALA A 207 20.45 -10.50 -33.88
C ALA A 207 21.90 -10.00 -33.84
N GLN A 208 22.20 -8.96 -33.04
CA GLN A 208 23.52 -8.41 -32.80
C GLN A 208 24.12 -8.89 -31.47
N GLY A 209 23.38 -9.70 -30.70
CA GLY A 209 23.81 -10.31 -29.44
C GLY A 209 23.66 -9.41 -28.21
N GLU A 210 22.99 -8.26 -28.32
CA GLU A 210 22.77 -7.35 -27.19
C GLU A 210 21.42 -7.66 -26.52
N SER A 211 21.42 -8.02 -25.23
CA SER A 211 20.18 -8.31 -24.49
C SER A 211 19.49 -7.01 -24.05
N PRO A 212 18.15 -7.00 -23.83
CA PRO A 212 17.46 -5.85 -23.26
C PRO A 212 18.08 -5.36 -21.95
N ARG A 213 18.60 -6.28 -21.12
CA ARG A 213 19.35 -5.95 -19.90
C ARG A 213 20.64 -5.20 -20.20
N ASP A 214 21.36 -5.58 -21.25
CA ASP A 214 22.61 -4.91 -21.66
C ASP A 214 22.34 -3.50 -22.18
N VAL A 215 21.27 -3.32 -22.96
CA VAL A 215 20.81 -2.01 -23.45
C VAL A 215 20.48 -1.08 -22.28
N LEU A 216 19.69 -1.54 -21.30
CA LEU A 216 19.35 -0.76 -20.11
C LEU A 216 20.60 -0.45 -19.25
N SER A 217 21.51 -1.41 -19.13
CA SER A 217 22.77 -1.22 -18.39
C SER A 217 23.71 -0.22 -19.07
N ARG A 218 23.71 -0.18 -20.40
CA ARG A 218 24.42 0.83 -21.20
C ARG A 218 23.78 2.20 -21.04
N GLN A 219 22.45 2.32 -21.21
CA GLN A 219 21.73 3.58 -20.97
C GLN A 219 21.98 4.16 -19.58
N ARG A 220 21.99 3.30 -18.54
CA ARG A 220 22.32 3.73 -17.18
C ARG A 220 23.74 4.27 -17.08
N ARG A 221 24.73 3.60 -17.68
CA ARG A 221 26.12 4.07 -17.70
C ARG A 221 26.25 5.39 -18.45
N ASP A 222 25.58 5.53 -19.58
CA ASP A 222 25.62 6.75 -20.39
C ASP A 222 24.98 7.93 -19.65
N LEU A 223 23.85 7.71 -18.95
CA LEU A 223 23.22 8.72 -18.10
C LEU A 223 24.09 9.11 -16.90
N LEU A 224 24.73 8.13 -16.24
CA LEU A 224 25.66 8.42 -15.14
C LEU A 224 26.89 9.18 -15.64
N ALA A 225 27.46 8.80 -16.78
CA ALA A 225 28.56 9.52 -17.40
C ALA A 225 28.15 10.94 -17.83
N ALA A 226 26.90 11.13 -18.30
CA ALA A 226 26.37 12.46 -18.61
C ALA A 226 26.20 13.32 -17.34
N LEU A 227 25.75 12.73 -16.22
CA LEU A 227 25.68 13.40 -14.92
C LEU A 227 27.07 13.75 -14.35
N GLU A 228 28.06 12.87 -14.55
CA GLU A 228 29.45 13.13 -14.13
C GLU A 228 30.16 14.14 -15.04
N ALA A 229 29.84 14.14 -16.34
CA ALA A 229 30.34 15.12 -17.31
C ALA A 229 29.67 16.49 -17.15
N ASP A 230 28.45 16.54 -16.61
CA ASP A 230 27.79 17.78 -16.25
C ASP A 230 28.48 18.37 -15.01
N GLN A 231 29.41 19.30 -15.27
CA GLN A 231 30.21 20.00 -14.27
C GLN A 231 29.35 20.72 -13.21
N THR A 232 28.04 20.87 -13.44
CA THR A 232 27.07 21.45 -12.50
C THR A 232 27.11 20.79 -11.12
N ALA A 233 27.25 19.46 -11.00
CA ALA A 233 27.28 18.80 -9.70
C ALA A 233 28.54 19.16 -8.87
N SER A 234 29.72 19.23 -9.51
CA SER A 234 30.96 19.69 -8.88
C SER A 234 30.91 21.20 -8.60
N THR A 235 30.40 21.98 -9.54
CA THR A 235 30.32 23.45 -9.44
C THR A 235 29.37 23.88 -8.32
N VAL A 236 28.26 23.17 -8.10
CA VAL A 236 27.34 23.42 -6.98
C VAL A 236 28.02 23.12 -5.64
N GLY A 237 28.81 22.05 -5.55
CA GLY A 237 29.60 21.75 -4.36
C GLY A 237 30.64 22.84 -4.05
N ASP A 238 31.39 23.27 -5.06
CA ASP A 238 32.41 24.32 -4.92
C ASP A 238 31.79 25.67 -4.54
N LEU A 239 30.66 26.04 -5.15
CA LEU A 239 29.91 27.25 -4.80
C LEU A 239 29.37 27.21 -3.38
N PHE A 240 28.91 26.05 -2.90
CA PHE A 240 28.44 25.89 -1.52
C PHE A 240 29.58 26.03 -0.50
N ILE A 241 30.77 25.50 -0.83
CA ILE A 241 31.98 25.66 -0.01
C ILE A 241 32.41 27.12 0.05
N GLU A 242 32.46 27.82 -1.08
CA GLU A 242 32.80 29.25 -1.12
C GLU A 242 31.76 30.12 -0.42
N GLN A 243 30.45 29.83 -0.56
CA GLN A 243 29.41 30.49 0.20
C GLN A 243 29.62 30.33 1.72
N SER A 244 29.84 29.09 2.18
CA SER A 244 30.07 28.78 3.59
C SER A 244 31.36 29.42 4.14
N ARG A 245 32.36 29.65 3.28
CA ARG A 245 33.59 30.36 3.62
C ARG A 245 33.31 31.86 3.79
N LEU A 246 32.63 32.47 2.82
CA LEU A 246 32.28 33.89 2.84
C LEU A 246 31.37 34.24 4.02
N GLU A 247 30.42 33.37 4.36
CA GLU A 247 29.55 33.56 5.53
C GLU A 247 30.35 33.56 6.85
N ARG A 248 31.28 32.63 7.03
CA ARG A 248 32.17 32.60 8.20
C ARG A 248 33.08 33.83 8.26
N GLU A 249 33.60 34.27 7.12
CA GLU A 249 34.42 35.49 7.05
C GLU A 249 33.61 36.73 7.42
N ALA A 250 32.40 36.88 6.86
CA ALA A 250 31.49 37.97 7.17
C ALA A 250 31.10 38.01 8.66
N GLU A 251 30.83 36.86 9.27
CA GLU A 251 30.55 36.76 10.69
C GLU A 251 31.76 37.18 11.54
N SER A 252 32.96 36.70 11.18
CA SER A 252 34.20 37.06 11.88
C SER A 252 34.50 38.57 11.81
N LEU A 253 34.28 39.19 10.64
CA LEU A 253 34.45 40.62 10.42
C LEU A 253 33.42 41.41 11.22
N THR A 254 32.17 40.94 11.27
CA THR A 254 31.11 41.55 12.08
C THR A 254 31.46 41.55 13.57
N GLN A 255 32.00 40.43 14.07
CA GLN A 255 32.50 40.33 15.44
C GLN A 255 33.71 41.25 15.69
N ALA A 256 34.64 41.37 14.73
CA ALA A 256 35.78 42.27 14.82
C ALA A 256 35.35 43.75 14.88
N VAL A 257 34.42 44.16 14.01
CA VAL A 257 33.84 45.52 14.01
C VAL A 257 33.14 45.80 15.35
N THR A 258 32.37 44.84 15.86
CA THR A 258 31.69 45.00 17.16
C THR A 258 32.69 45.19 18.31
N ARG A 259 33.77 44.40 18.34
CA ARG A 259 34.86 44.57 19.32
C ARG A 259 35.54 45.92 19.19
N SER A 260 35.86 46.35 17.97
CA SER A 260 36.49 47.65 17.71
C SER A 260 35.61 48.81 18.14
N ARG A 261 34.31 48.78 17.84
CA ARG A 261 33.35 49.81 18.28
C ARG A 261 33.23 49.87 19.80
N ARG A 262 33.26 48.71 20.48
CA ARG A 262 33.23 48.65 21.95
C ARG A 262 34.51 49.25 22.55
N ALA A 263 35.68 48.93 21.98
CA ALA A 263 36.94 49.51 22.42
C ALA A 263 36.98 51.03 22.18
N GLU A 264 36.50 51.50 21.02
CA GLU A 264 36.37 52.93 20.73
C GLU A 264 35.44 53.63 21.73
N ALA A 265 34.28 53.05 22.04
CA ALA A 265 33.35 53.61 23.02
C ALA A 265 33.99 53.75 24.40
N ILE A 266 34.68 52.70 24.89
CA ILE A 266 35.41 52.74 26.16
C ILE A 266 36.49 53.84 26.13
N ALA A 267 37.25 53.94 25.04
CA ALA A 267 38.27 54.98 24.90
C ALA A 267 37.65 56.40 24.92
N ARG A 268 36.52 56.60 24.22
CA ARG A 268 35.78 57.88 24.24
C ARG A 268 35.26 58.23 25.62
N GLU A 269 34.78 57.25 26.39
CA GLU A 269 34.33 57.45 27.78
C GLU A 269 35.49 57.73 28.75
N ALA A 270 36.67 57.12 28.50
CA ALA A 270 37.84 57.30 29.33
C ALA A 270 38.49 58.69 29.18
N ILE A 271 38.39 59.33 28.01
CA ILE A 271 39.01 60.65 27.75
C ILE A 271 38.57 61.70 28.80
N PRO A 272 37.26 61.97 29.02
CA PRO A 272 36.83 62.92 30.05
C PRO A 272 37.17 62.48 31.49
N ALA A 273 37.24 61.17 31.75
CA ALA A 273 37.58 60.65 33.07
C ALA A 273 39.06 60.87 33.39
N ALA A 274 39.95 60.73 32.40
CA ALA A 274 41.38 60.99 32.54
C ALA A 274 41.65 62.46 32.88
N GLU A 275 40.95 63.40 32.23
CA GLU A 275 41.05 64.83 32.55
C GLU A 275 40.62 65.12 34.00
N ARG A 276 39.49 64.56 34.45
CA ARG A 276 39.03 64.71 35.84
C ARG A 276 39.98 64.06 36.84
N HIS A 277 40.55 62.90 36.52
CA HIS A 277 41.52 62.22 37.39
C HIS A 277 42.83 63.03 37.52
N ALA A 278 43.31 63.61 36.43
CA ALA A 278 44.47 64.50 36.46
C ALA A 278 44.19 65.77 37.30
N ALA A 279 43.00 66.38 37.14
CA ALA A 279 42.60 67.51 37.97
C ALA A 279 42.50 67.13 39.46
N TRP A 280 41.94 65.97 39.78
CA TRP A 280 41.88 65.46 41.15
C TRP A 280 43.27 65.20 41.74
N ARG A 281 44.19 64.59 40.98
CA ARG A 281 45.59 64.39 41.39
C ARG A 281 46.31 65.70 41.66
N ASN A 282 46.15 66.70 40.78
CA ASN A 282 46.72 68.03 41.00
C ASN A 282 46.18 68.68 42.28
N LEU A 283 44.87 68.57 42.54
CA LEU A 283 44.26 69.06 43.79
C LEU A 283 44.76 68.31 45.02
N GLU A 284 45.00 67.00 44.90
CA GLU A 284 45.55 66.18 45.99
C GLU A 284 47.00 66.57 46.29
N ASP A 285 47.83 66.77 45.26
CA ASP A 285 49.21 67.24 45.39
C ASP A 285 49.25 68.68 45.98
N GLU A 286 48.34 69.57 45.56
CA GLU A 286 48.17 70.90 46.16
C GLU A 286 47.78 70.81 47.63
N LEU A 287 46.80 69.97 47.99
CA LEU A 287 46.39 69.76 49.37
C LEU A 287 47.54 69.22 50.22
N ASP A 288 48.31 68.25 49.71
CA ASP A 288 49.45 67.68 50.41
C ASP A 288 50.59 68.70 50.58
N SER A 289 50.78 69.58 49.59
CA SER A 289 51.71 70.72 49.71
C SER A 289 51.26 71.71 50.79
N LEU A 290 49.96 72.04 50.86
CA LEU A 290 49.39 72.92 51.88
C LEU A 290 49.47 72.30 53.28
N LYS A 291 49.33 70.98 53.41
CA LYS A 291 49.53 70.26 54.69
C LYS A 291 50.99 70.26 55.14
N LYS A 292 51.94 70.25 54.20
CA LYS A 292 53.40 70.30 54.48
C LYS A 292 53.87 71.69 54.86
N VAL A 293 53.19 72.74 54.40
CA VAL A 293 53.37 74.09 54.93
C VAL A 293 52.74 74.12 56.31
N ALA A 294 53.58 74.09 57.35
CA ALA A 294 53.13 74.43 58.69
C ALA A 294 52.49 75.82 58.62
N LEU A 295 51.17 75.91 58.84
CA LEU A 295 50.47 77.15 59.11
C LEU A 295 50.98 77.69 60.45
N VAL A 296 52.17 78.27 60.42
CA VAL A 296 52.68 79.11 61.49
C VAL A 296 51.95 80.43 61.32
N HIS A 297 50.83 80.58 62.03
CA HIS A 297 50.21 81.88 62.22
C HIS A 297 51.25 82.78 62.91
N PRO A 298 51.56 83.98 62.37
CA PRO A 298 52.60 84.86 62.92
C PRO A 298 52.28 85.48 64.30
N ASP A 299 51.26 84.97 65.03
CA ASP A 299 50.77 85.57 66.29
C ASP A 299 50.78 84.58 67.49
N TYR A 300 51.76 83.68 67.59
CA TYR A 300 52.05 83.01 68.87
C TYR A 300 53.45 83.34 69.37
N ASP A 301 53.68 84.64 69.57
CA ASP A 301 54.53 85.14 70.65
C ASP A 301 53.82 84.87 71.99
N GLY A 302 54.38 84.00 72.82
CA GLY A 302 53.70 83.56 74.05
C GLY A 302 54.60 82.81 75.02
N GLN A 303 55.61 83.50 75.51
CA GLN A 303 56.33 83.30 76.77
C GLN A 303 55.64 82.44 77.87
N PHE A 304 56.42 81.51 78.43
CA PHE A 304 56.28 80.78 79.71
C PHE A 304 55.04 79.82 79.83
N PHE A 305 55.07 78.66 80.50
CA PHE A 305 55.66 78.30 81.78
C PHE A 305 55.82 76.76 81.91
N ASN A 306 56.79 76.39 82.74
CA ASN A 306 57.04 75.14 83.46
C ASN A 306 55.93 74.07 83.59
N ASP A 307 56.45 72.83 83.59
CA ASP A 307 56.18 71.76 84.56
C ASP A 307 54.95 70.82 84.43
N ILE A 308 55.32 69.54 84.59
CA ILE A 308 54.59 68.39 85.17
C ILE A 308 53.83 67.45 84.22
N ALA A 309 54.39 66.23 84.20
CA ALA A 309 53.79 64.91 84.10
C ALA A 309 52.25 64.80 84.02
N LEU A 310 51.75 64.16 82.96
CA LEU A 310 51.25 62.77 82.94
C LEU A 310 50.97 62.36 81.48
#